data_AF-A0A2L2YYT3-F1
#
_entry.id   AF-A0A2L2YYT3-F1
#
_cell.length_a   1.000
_cell.length_b   1.000
_cell.length_c   1.000
_cell.angle_alpha   90.00
_cell.angle_beta   90.00
_cell.angle_gamma   90.00
#
_symmetry.space_group_name_H-M   'P 1'
#
loop_
_entity.id
_entity.type
_entity.pdbx_description
1 polymer ?
#
loop_
_entity_poly.entity_id
_entity_poly.type
_entity_poly.pdbx_seq_one_letter_code
_entity_poly.pdbx_strand_id
1 'polypeptide(L)'
;ALLWLWQAHNEANNRLAGDETEDPKHPKIQFPSKEACPLCRKTGETFRDIVWDQEQVLQFLSKIYGKQNIKQGSVKVVDLVPSDRRINNSAMVNNFENYSLLESWNFRWFTSADISLCVSLYVVSALLIILICLIFRQRQRNRRFRLKKYLPLYH
;
A
#
# COMPACT_ATOMS: atom_id res chain seq x y z
N ALA A 1 11.30 1.14 5.82
CA ALA A 1 9.89 1.54 5.57
C ALA A 1 8.99 1.46 6.83
N LEU A 2 9.18 0.50 7.75
CA LEU A 2 8.27 0.29 8.90
C LEU A 2 8.14 1.51 9.85
N LEU A 3 9.27 2.08 10.29
CA LEU A 3 9.26 3.26 11.17
C LEU A 3 8.63 4.49 10.51
N TRP A 4 8.83 4.68 9.21
CA TRP A 4 8.21 5.81 8.50
C TRP A 4 6.69 5.71 8.52
N LEU A 5 6.14 4.52 8.21
CA LEU A 5 4.70 4.30 8.24
C LEU A 5 4.14 4.48 9.65
N TRP A 6 4.83 3.96 10.65
CA TRP A 6 4.48 4.16 12.06
C TRP A 6 4.45 5.64 12.45
N GLN A 7 5.47 6.41 12.05
CA GLN A 7 5.55 7.84 12.34
C GLN A 7 4.42 8.61 11.65
N ALA A 8 4.14 8.32 10.38
CA ALA A 8 3.03 8.91 9.63
C ALA A 8 1.66 8.59 10.27
N HIS A 9 1.45 7.35 10.73
CA HIS A 9 0.25 6.98 11.47
C HIS A 9 0.13 7.73 12.79
N ASN A 10 1.22 7.91 13.54
CA ASN A 10 1.21 8.68 14.77
C ASN A 10 0.95 10.17 14.54
N GLU A 11 1.40 10.72 13.42
CA GLU A 11 1.06 12.08 13.03
C GLU A 11 -0.44 12.21 12.71
N ALA A 12 -1.03 11.23 12.01
CA ALA A 12 -2.47 11.19 11.78
C ALA A 12 -3.25 11.07 13.10
N ASN A 13 -2.81 10.20 14.01
CA ASN A 13 -3.40 10.07 15.34
C ASN A 13 -3.35 11.39 16.13
N ASN A 14 -2.30 12.20 15.96
CA ASN A 14 -2.21 13.53 16.58
C ASN A 14 -3.27 14.49 16.10
N ARG A 15 -3.54 14.47 14.80
CA ARG A 15 -4.49 15.39 14.18
C ARG A 15 -5.93 14.99 14.49
N LEU A 16 -6.20 13.70 14.67
CA LEU A 16 -7.53 13.13 14.83
C LEU A 16 -7.95 12.89 16.28
N ALA A 17 -7.05 13.07 17.26
CA ALA A 17 -7.38 12.88 18.67
C ALA A 17 -8.42 13.93 19.11
N GLY A 18 -9.58 13.47 19.60
CA GLY A 18 -10.68 14.32 20.03
C GLY A 18 -11.57 14.86 18.90
N ASP A 19 -11.44 14.34 17.68
CA ASP A 19 -12.32 14.69 16.56
C ASP A 19 -13.74 14.09 16.76
N GLU A 20 -14.78 14.75 16.23
CA GLU A 20 -16.16 14.26 16.36
C GLU A 20 -16.39 12.90 15.69
N THR A 21 -15.56 12.55 14.71
CA THR A 21 -15.59 11.26 14.00
C THR A 21 -14.84 10.15 14.72
N GLU A 22 -14.21 10.45 15.86
CA GLU A 22 -13.47 9.49 16.67
C GLU A 22 -14.40 8.46 17.34
N ASP A 23 -14.04 7.18 17.28
CA ASP A 23 -14.76 6.13 18.01
C ASP A 23 -14.47 6.28 19.52
N PRO A 24 -15.50 6.52 20.38
CA PRO A 24 -15.31 6.67 21.82
C PRO A 24 -14.67 5.46 22.50
N LYS A 25 -14.81 4.25 21.90
CA LYS A 25 -14.20 3.02 22.43
C LYS A 25 -12.74 2.87 22.03
N HIS A 26 -12.29 3.58 21.00
CA HIS A 26 -10.95 3.46 20.44
C HIS A 26 -10.34 4.85 20.16
N PRO A 27 -10.10 5.64 21.22
CA PRO A 27 -9.49 6.95 21.06
C PRO A 27 -8.10 6.83 20.43
N LYS A 28 -7.77 7.79 19.56
CA LYS A 28 -6.47 7.91 18.92
C LYS A 28 -5.44 8.27 19.98
N ILE A 29 -4.43 7.42 20.07
CA ILE A 29 -3.28 7.62 20.95
C ILE A 29 -2.00 7.68 20.14
N GLN A 30 -0.97 8.28 20.73
CA GLN A 30 0.40 8.02 20.33
C GLN A 30 0.72 6.54 20.55
N PHE A 31 0.92 5.81 19.45
CA PHE A 31 1.15 4.38 19.47
C PHE A 31 2.66 4.06 19.49
N PRO A 32 3.14 3.07 20.26
CA PRO A 32 2.39 2.28 21.25
C PRO A 32 2.08 3.08 22.53
N SER A 33 1.07 2.61 23.28
CA SER A 33 0.80 3.09 24.63
C SER A 33 1.97 2.78 25.57
N LYS A 34 2.10 3.53 26.67
CA LYS A 34 3.14 3.30 27.70
C LYS A 34 3.03 1.89 28.30
N GLU A 35 1.82 1.36 28.42
CA GLU A 35 1.55 0.01 28.90
C GLU A 35 1.97 -1.07 27.90
N ALA A 36 1.73 -0.84 26.61
CA ALA A 36 2.09 -1.81 25.56
C ALA A 36 3.61 -1.88 25.34
N CYS A 37 4.31 -0.75 25.45
CA CYS A 37 5.76 -0.71 25.37
C CYS A 37 6.36 0.38 26.28
N PRO A 38 6.70 0.02 27.53
CA PRO A 38 7.31 0.95 28.48
C PRO A 38 8.65 1.51 28.02
N LEU A 39 9.42 0.71 27.27
CA LEU A 39 10.76 1.06 26.79
C LEU A 39 10.75 1.90 25.51
N CYS A 40 9.60 2.04 24.83
CA CYS A 40 9.52 2.77 23.57
C CYS A 40 9.56 4.29 23.75
N ARG A 41 9.31 4.80 24.97
CA ARG A 41 9.28 6.23 25.27
C ARG A 41 10.45 6.58 26.18
N LYS A 42 11.35 7.46 25.73
CA LYS A 42 12.49 7.95 26.50
C LYS A 42 12.07 8.98 27.54
N THR A 43 11.24 9.95 27.12
CA THR A 43 10.83 11.09 27.95
C THR A 43 9.53 11.67 27.40
N GLY A 44 8.80 12.43 28.23
CA GLY A 44 7.55 13.09 27.84
C GLY A 44 6.31 12.22 28.03
N GLU A 45 5.25 12.82 28.58
CA GLU A 45 3.98 12.12 28.86
C GLU A 45 2.82 12.65 28.03
N THR A 46 2.89 13.90 27.58
CA THR A 46 1.84 14.52 26.75
C THR A 46 1.98 14.10 25.30
N PHE A 47 0.88 14.19 24.55
CA PHE A 47 0.80 13.74 23.16
C PHE A 47 1.87 14.36 22.25
N ARG A 48 2.31 15.60 22.53
CA ARG A 48 3.27 16.34 21.71
C ARG A 48 4.72 16.27 22.18
N ASP A 49 4.96 15.91 23.44
CA ASP A 49 6.30 15.99 24.05
C ASP A 49 7.00 14.62 24.15
N ILE A 50 6.38 13.56 23.61
CA ILE A 50 6.94 12.21 23.66
C ILE A 50 8.19 12.11 22.78
N VAL A 51 9.31 11.78 23.42
CA VAL A 51 10.55 11.42 22.77
C VAL A 51 10.61 9.89 22.63
N TRP A 52 10.66 9.42 21.40
CA TRP A 52 10.63 7.98 21.10
C TRP A 52 12.03 7.35 21.08
N ASP A 53 12.12 6.13 21.60
CA ASP A 53 13.21 5.22 21.31
C ASP A 53 12.88 4.40 20.06
N GLN A 54 13.41 4.83 18.92
CA GLN A 54 13.11 4.22 17.63
C GLN A 54 13.56 2.75 17.53
N GLU A 55 14.60 2.35 18.26
CA GLU A 55 15.07 0.96 18.27
C GLU A 55 14.08 0.07 19.00
N GLN A 56 13.66 0.47 20.20
CA GLN A 56 12.67 -0.26 20.99
C GLN A 56 11.31 -0.28 20.28
N VAL A 57 10.93 0.81 19.61
CA VAL A 57 9.73 0.87 18.76
C VAL A 57 9.84 -0.12 17.60
N LEU A 58 10.96 -0.17 16.90
CA LEU A 58 11.15 -1.09 15.78
C LEU A 58 11.07 -2.55 16.23
N GLN A 59 11.69 -2.89 17.36
CA GLN A 59 11.63 -4.23 17.95
C GLN A 59 10.18 -4.59 18.33
N PHE A 60 9.46 -3.66 18.96
CA PHE A 60 8.05 -3.83 19.31
C PHE A 60 7.20 -4.07 18.06
N LEU A 61 7.31 -3.22 17.03
CA LEU A 61 6.55 -3.33 15.78
C LEU A 61 6.82 -4.65 15.07
N SER A 62 8.08 -5.05 14.98
CA SER A 62 8.48 -6.34 14.37
C SER A 62 7.91 -7.54 15.12
N LYS A 63 7.81 -7.43 16.45
CA LYS A 63 7.19 -8.46 17.28
C LYS A 63 5.68 -8.51 17.01
N ILE A 64 4.95 -7.41 17.19
CA ILE A 64 3.48 -7.43 17.15
C ILE A 64 2.91 -7.74 15.76
N TYR A 65 3.60 -7.34 14.69
CA TYR A 65 3.22 -7.66 13.30
C TYR A 65 3.95 -8.89 12.76
N GLY A 66 4.69 -9.60 13.60
CA GLY A 66 5.34 -10.85 13.25
C GLY A 66 4.35 -11.98 12.97
N LYS A 67 4.76 -12.95 12.14
CA LYS A 67 3.93 -14.08 11.69
C LYS A 67 3.25 -14.83 12.85
N GLN A 68 3.94 -14.95 13.97
CA GLN A 68 3.46 -15.61 15.19
C GLN A 68 2.24 -14.94 15.84
N ASN A 69 2.01 -13.65 15.58
CA ASN A 69 0.87 -12.90 16.10
C ASN A 69 -0.30 -12.82 15.11
N ILE A 70 -0.16 -13.45 13.94
CA ILE A 70 -1.26 -13.57 12.98
C ILE A 70 -2.18 -14.68 13.46
N LYS A 71 -3.38 -14.31 13.90
CA LYS A 71 -4.45 -15.29 14.10
C LYS A 71 -4.83 -15.84 12.73
N GLN A 72 -4.40 -17.06 12.40
CA GLN A 72 -4.99 -17.79 11.29
C GLN A 72 -6.45 -18.05 11.65
N GLY A 73 -7.32 -17.19 11.12
CA GLY A 73 -8.74 -17.45 11.12
C GLY A 73 -8.97 -18.69 10.28
N SER A 74 -9.02 -19.86 10.92
CA SER A 74 -9.80 -20.95 10.38
C SER A 74 -11.21 -20.42 10.31
N VAL A 75 -11.62 -19.94 9.13
CA VAL A 75 -13.04 -19.77 8.83
C VAL A 75 -13.63 -21.14 9.14
N LYS A 76 -14.36 -21.25 10.26
CA LYS A 76 -15.18 -22.42 10.50
C LYS A 76 -16.24 -22.37 9.41
N VAL A 77 -15.99 -23.03 8.29
CA VAL A 77 -17.00 -23.37 7.29
C VAL A 77 -17.86 -24.46 7.93
N VAL A 78 -18.56 -24.11 9.00
CA VAL A 78 -19.49 -24.99 9.72
C VAL A 78 -20.71 -24.14 10.04
N ASP A 79 -21.40 -23.69 8.99
CA ASP A 79 -22.80 -23.25 9.08
C ASP A 79 -23.61 -23.61 7.82
N LEU A 80 -23.08 -24.46 6.91
CA LEU A 80 -23.82 -24.93 5.72
C LEU A 80 -23.84 -26.45 5.51
N VAL A 81 -23.32 -27.25 6.45
CA VAL A 81 -23.38 -28.71 6.34
C VAL A 81 -24.07 -29.27 7.58
N PRO A 82 -25.28 -29.83 7.47
CA PRO A 82 -25.93 -30.53 8.57
C PRO A 82 -25.09 -31.75 8.96
N SER A 83 -24.94 -31.93 10.28
CA SER A 83 -24.22 -33.02 10.93
C SER A 83 -24.54 -34.39 10.34
N ASP A 84 -23.56 -35.06 9.74
CA ASP A 84 -23.39 -36.49 9.99
C ASP A 84 -21.96 -36.99 9.70
N ARG A 85 -21.52 -37.89 10.60
CA ARG A 85 -20.36 -38.81 10.57
C ARG A 85 -18.94 -38.31 10.81
N ARG A 86 -18.44 -38.70 12.00
CA ARG A 86 -17.03 -38.87 12.37
C ARG A 86 -16.28 -39.67 11.30
N ILE A 87 -15.15 -39.13 10.83
CA ILE A 87 -14.10 -39.93 10.21
C ILE A 87 -12.79 -39.63 10.94
N ASN A 88 -12.36 -40.57 11.77
CA ASN A 88 -11.07 -40.57 12.43
C ASN A 88 -10.01 -41.05 11.42
N ASN A 89 -9.42 -40.15 10.63
CA ASN A 89 -8.25 -40.49 9.81
C ASN A 89 -7.15 -39.44 9.99
N SER A 90 -6.24 -39.70 10.93
CA SER A 90 -4.97 -38.99 11.16
C SER A 90 -3.93 -39.22 10.04
N ALA A 91 -4.35 -39.28 8.77
CA ALA A 91 -3.48 -39.63 7.65
C ALA A 91 -3.67 -38.74 6.40
N MET A 92 -4.14 -37.48 6.57
CA MET A 92 -4.26 -36.54 5.45
C MET A 92 -3.77 -35.12 5.76
N VAL A 93 -2.88 -34.97 6.74
CA VAL A 93 -2.37 -33.65 7.16
C VAL A 93 -1.05 -33.27 6.47
N ASN A 94 -0.36 -34.20 5.81
CA ASN A 94 0.98 -33.93 5.25
C ASN A 94 1.01 -33.46 3.78
N ASN A 95 -0.15 -33.19 3.16
CA ASN A 95 -0.22 -32.70 1.77
C ASN A 95 -0.92 -31.34 1.60
N PHE A 96 -1.22 -30.61 2.69
CA PHE A 96 -1.86 -29.29 2.60
C PHE A 96 -0.87 -28.11 2.74
N GLU A 97 0.45 -28.36 2.77
CA GLU A 97 1.44 -27.29 2.92
C GLU A 97 1.94 -26.68 1.60
N ASN A 98 1.60 -27.24 0.44
CA ASN A 98 2.01 -26.69 -0.85
C ASN A 98 0.79 -26.61 -1.77
N TYR A 99 0.54 -25.43 -2.35
CA TYR A 99 -0.54 -25.11 -3.30
C TYR A 99 -1.92 -24.74 -2.69
N SER A 100 -1.97 -23.65 -1.93
CA SER A 100 -3.22 -22.85 -1.81
C SER A 100 -3.01 -21.38 -1.43
N LEU A 101 -1.81 -20.98 -1.00
CA LEU A 101 -1.50 -19.57 -0.64
C LEU A 101 -0.92 -18.71 -1.76
N LEU A 102 -0.58 -19.30 -2.92
CA LEU A 102 -0.12 -18.56 -4.11
C LEU A 102 -1.22 -18.29 -5.14
N GLU A 103 -2.44 -18.82 -4.94
CA GLU A 103 -3.60 -18.60 -5.81
C GLU A 103 -4.59 -17.56 -5.25
N SER A 104 -4.45 -17.13 -3.98
CA SER A 104 -5.36 -16.13 -3.38
C SER A 104 -5.04 -14.67 -3.76
N TRP A 105 -3.92 -14.42 -4.44
CA TRP A 105 -3.58 -13.12 -5.03
C TRP A 105 -3.82 -13.09 -6.55
N ASN A 106 -4.38 -14.16 -7.13
CA ASN A 106 -4.86 -14.12 -8.49
C ASN A 106 -6.18 -13.34 -8.54
N PHE A 107 -6.02 -12.05 -8.83
CA PHE A 107 -6.62 -11.54 -10.07
C PHE A 107 -8.15 -11.54 -10.12
N ARG A 108 -8.83 -11.35 -9.00
CA ARG A 108 -10.31 -11.18 -8.95
C ARG A 108 -10.80 -9.73 -8.92
N TRP A 109 -9.88 -8.76 -9.03
CA TRP A 109 -10.20 -7.33 -9.07
C TRP A 109 -9.76 -6.63 -10.36
N PHE A 110 -8.79 -7.20 -11.09
CA PHE A 110 -8.50 -6.80 -12.47
C PHE A 110 -9.17 -7.80 -13.41
N THR A 111 -10.22 -7.38 -14.10
CA THR A 111 -10.76 -8.16 -15.20
C THR A 111 -9.76 -8.09 -16.36
N SER A 112 -9.72 -9.10 -17.23
CA SER A 112 -8.94 -9.03 -18.49
C SER A 112 -9.28 -7.78 -19.32
N ALA A 113 -10.51 -7.28 -19.19
CA ALA A 113 -10.98 -6.03 -19.74
C ALA A 113 -10.24 -4.79 -19.19
N ASP A 114 -9.91 -4.75 -17.90
CA ASP A 114 -9.22 -3.60 -17.30
C ASP A 114 -7.77 -3.50 -17.78
N ILE A 115 -7.10 -4.65 -17.97
CA ILE A 115 -5.76 -4.71 -18.57
C ILE A 115 -5.81 -4.25 -20.03
N SER A 116 -6.77 -4.74 -20.82
CA SER A 116 -6.86 -4.39 -22.23
C SER A 116 -7.18 -2.91 -22.44
N LEU A 117 -8.03 -2.32 -21.57
CA LEU A 117 -8.28 -0.89 -21.53
C LEU A 117 -7.02 -0.10 -21.18
N CYS A 118 -6.28 -0.52 -20.15
CA CYS A 118 -5.03 0.14 -19.75
C CYS A 118 -3.99 0.17 -20.88
N VAL A 119 -3.74 -0.98 -21.52
CA VAL A 119 -2.80 -1.08 -22.63
C VAL A 119 -3.26 -0.25 -23.83
N SER A 120 -4.56 -0.26 -24.13
CA SER A 120 -5.12 0.53 -25.24
C SER A 120 -4.96 2.03 -25.00
N LEU A 121 -5.30 2.52 -23.80
CA LEU A 121 -5.13 3.92 -23.42
C LEU A 121 -3.66 4.34 -23.44
N TYR A 122 -2.76 3.46 -22.99
CA TYR A 122 -1.32 3.71 -23.05
C TYR A 122 -0.83 3.86 -24.49
N VAL A 123 -1.19 2.96 -25.39
CA VAL A 123 -0.80 3.02 -26.82
C VAL A 123 -1.33 4.30 -27.47
N VAL A 124 -2.60 4.65 -27.24
CA VAL A 124 -3.19 5.89 -27.76
C VAL A 124 -2.45 7.12 -27.24
N SER A 125 -2.11 7.16 -25.95
CA SER A 125 -1.36 8.29 -25.37
C SER A 125 0.03 8.43 -26.00
N ALA A 126 0.73 7.32 -26.22
CA ALA A 126 2.05 7.31 -26.86
C ALA A 126 1.96 7.82 -28.31
N LEU A 127 0.95 7.39 -29.08
CA LEU A 127 0.74 7.86 -30.45
C LEU A 127 0.43 9.36 -30.50
N LEU A 128 -0.41 9.87 -29.59
CA LEU A 128 -0.70 11.31 -29.50
C LEU A 128 0.56 12.12 -29.17
N ILE A 129 1.37 11.65 -28.21
CA ILE A 129 2.64 12.31 -27.85
C ILE A 129 3.61 12.30 -29.04
N ILE A 130 3.74 11.18 -29.75
CA ILE A 130 4.58 11.06 -30.95
C ILE A 130 4.10 12.06 -32.02
N LEU A 131 2.79 12.11 -32.28
CA LEU A 131 2.22 13.04 -33.26
C LEU A 131 2.51 14.50 -32.89
N ILE A 132 2.30 14.88 -31.64
CA ILE A 132 2.60 16.23 -31.15
C ILE A 132 4.10 16.53 -31.29
N CYS A 133 4.97 15.57 -30.96
CA CYS A 133 6.42 15.72 -31.13
C CYS A 133 6.81 15.88 -32.60
N LEU A 134 6.19 15.14 -33.52
CA LEU A 134 6.42 15.26 -34.95
C LEU A 134 5.94 16.62 -35.47
N ILE A 135 4.75 17.07 -35.07
CA ILE A 135 4.21 18.41 -35.41
C ILE A 135 5.14 19.50 -34.86
N PHE A 136 5.58 19.38 -33.62
CA PHE A 136 6.48 20.36 -33.00
C PHE A 136 7.83 20.38 -33.72
N ARG A 137 8.42 19.22 -34.02
CA ARG A 137 9.65 19.10 -34.81
C ARG A 137 9.48 19.68 -36.21
N GLN A 138 8.36 19.41 -36.88
CA GLN A 138 8.06 19.94 -38.20
C GLN A 138 7.85 21.46 -38.16
N ARG A 139 7.12 21.98 -37.18
CA ARG A 139 6.96 23.42 -36.94
C ARG A 139 8.29 24.08 -36.64
N GLN A 140 9.14 23.48 -35.81
CA GLN A 140 10.47 23.98 -35.50
C GLN A 140 11.38 23.93 -36.74
N ARG A 141 11.31 22.86 -37.53
CA ARG A 141 12.02 22.74 -38.81
C ARG A 141 11.57 23.80 -39.80
N ASN A 142 10.27 24.03 -39.93
CA ASN A 142 9.71 25.09 -40.78
C ASN A 142 10.08 26.49 -40.28
N ARG A 143 10.12 26.74 -38.97
CA ARG A 143 10.64 27.98 -38.39
C ARG A 143 12.12 28.18 -38.72
N ARG A 144 12.95 27.14 -38.62
CA ARG A 144 14.36 27.18 -39.03
C ARG A 144 14.52 27.47 -40.53
N PHE A 145 13.70 26.86 -41.39
CA PHE A 145 13.71 27.16 -42.83
C PHE A 145 13.26 28.59 -43.13
N ARG A 146 12.21 29.10 -42.45
CA ARG A 146 11.80 30.51 -42.58
C ARG A 146 12.92 31.45 -42.12
N LEU A 147 13.57 31.21 -40.98
CA LEU A 147 14.70 32.02 -40.50
C LEU A 147 15.88 32.02 -41.50
N LYS A 148 16.24 30.85 -42.06
CA LYS A 148 17.24 30.75 -43.12
C LYS A 148 16.85 31.49 -44.41
N LYS A 149 15.56 31.67 -44.68
CA LYS A 149 15.08 32.46 -45.83
C LYS A 149 15.21 33.98 -45.61
N TYR A 150 15.19 34.45 -44.36
CA TYR A 150 15.36 35.87 -44.03
C TYR A 150 16.82 36.27 -43.76
N LEU A 151 17.72 35.32 -43.50
CA LEU A 151 19.15 35.56 -43.29
C LEU A 151 19.97 36.02 -44.52
N PRO A 152 19.65 35.70 -45.79
CA PRO A 152 20.42 36.14 -46.96
C PRO A 152 20.07 37.56 -47.46
N LEU A 153 19.30 38.35 -46.69
CA LEU A 153 18.97 39.74 -47.01
C LEU A 153 19.90 40.77 -46.34
N TYR A 154 20.94 40.30 -45.63
CA TYR A 154 21.88 41.15 -44.88
C TYR A 154 23.35 40.99 -45.33
N HIS A 155 23.57 40.55 -46.58
CA HIS A 155 24.92 40.48 -47.15
C HIS A 155 24.98 40.94 -48.59
#